data_AF-A0A976GTX4-F1
#
_entry.id   AF-A0A976GTX4-F1
#
_cell.length_a   1.000
_cell.length_b   1.000
_cell.length_c   1.000
_cell.angle_alpha   90.00
_cell.angle_beta   90.00
_cell.angle_gamma   90.00
#
_symmetry.space_group_name_H-M   'P 1'
#
loop_
_entity.id
_entity.type
_entity.pdbx_description
1 polymer ?
#
loop_
_entity_poly.entity_id
_entity_poly.type
_entity_poly.pdbx_seq_one_letter_code
_entity_poly.pdbx_strand_id
1 'polypeptide(L)'
;MKISTKLFFALFFFISFSFVLNAQEITENDKKQQEERLKEDPKDYAANFVVGAYYYNMALAPQEETSKMKVVGYMSEGKPYDKTKASHLQKALPYFENAYAIQKNENVKEILKQIYQQTGQLSMSKVGAAEIESKLQERLDKIEFKTIE
;
A
#
# COMPACT_ATOMS: atom_id res chain seq x y z
N MET A 1 25.49 -33.14 -9.63
CA MET A 1 25.73 -31.83 -8.99
C MET A 1 24.60 -31.56 -8.01
N LYS A 2 24.82 -31.70 -6.69
CA LYS A 2 23.77 -31.50 -5.68
C LYS A 2 23.64 -30.01 -5.39
N ILE A 3 22.67 -29.35 -6.02
CA ILE A 3 22.34 -27.97 -5.69
C ILE A 3 21.67 -28.00 -4.31
N SER A 4 22.31 -27.31 -3.36
CA SER A 4 21.86 -27.19 -1.97
C SER A 4 20.47 -26.57 -1.93
N THR A 5 19.50 -27.32 -1.35
CA THR A 5 18.10 -26.93 -1.17
C THR A 5 17.93 -25.59 -0.45
N LYS A 6 18.95 -25.16 0.31
CA LYS A 6 18.93 -23.87 1.02
C LYS A 6 19.04 -22.65 0.09
N LEU A 7 19.63 -22.79 -1.10
CA LEU A 7 19.76 -21.69 -2.05
C LEU A 7 18.46 -21.42 -2.83
N PHE A 8 17.57 -22.42 -2.92
CA PHE A 8 16.27 -22.29 -3.60
C PHE A 8 15.24 -21.54 -2.73
N PHE A 9 15.34 -21.65 -1.40
CA PHE A 9 14.45 -20.94 -0.47
C PHE A 9 14.72 -19.44 -0.41
N ALA A 10 15.98 -19.01 -0.57
CA ALA A 10 16.34 -17.58 -0.51
C ALA A 10 15.87 -16.80 -1.75
N LEU A 11 15.83 -17.45 -2.92
CA LEU A 11 15.38 -16.80 -4.16
C LEU A 11 13.85 -16.75 -4.28
N PHE A 12 13.14 -17.66 -3.60
CA PHE A 12 11.68 -17.64 -3.51
C PHE A 12 11.16 -16.50 -2.63
N PHE A 13 11.88 -16.14 -1.55
CA PHE A 13 11.43 -15.10 -0.63
C PHE A 13 11.38 -13.68 -1.23
N PHE A 14 12.19 -13.39 -2.24
CA PHE A 14 12.17 -12.08 -2.91
C PHE A 14 11.10 -11.96 -4.00
N ILE A 15 10.69 -13.07 -4.62
CA ILE A 15 9.64 -13.08 -5.65
C ILE A 15 8.24 -13.17 -5.01
N SER A 16 8.11 -13.74 -3.82
CA SER A 16 6.82 -13.88 -3.13
C SER A 16 6.18 -12.55 -2.74
N PHE A 17 6.95 -11.49 -2.44
CA PHE A 17 6.30 -10.24 -1.99
C PHE A 17 5.58 -9.49 -3.12
N SER A 18 6.09 -9.59 -4.36
CA SER A 18 5.41 -9.03 -5.54
C SER A 18 4.27 -9.91 -6.06
N PHE A 19 4.26 -11.21 -5.74
CA PHE A 19 3.25 -12.15 -6.23
C PHE A 19 2.07 -12.35 -5.25
N VAL A 20 2.26 -12.12 -3.94
CA VAL A 20 1.22 -12.39 -2.93
C VAL A 20 0.06 -11.38 -2.96
N LEU A 21 0.22 -10.19 -3.54
CA LEU A 21 -0.90 -9.26 -3.76
C LEU A 21 -1.78 -9.60 -4.99
N ASN A 22 -1.42 -10.62 -5.78
CA ASN A 22 -2.14 -11.01 -7.01
C ASN A 22 -2.94 -12.33 -6.91
N ALA A 23 -3.09 -12.95 -5.73
CA ALA A 23 -3.67 -14.30 -5.63
C ALA A 23 -5.11 -14.38 -5.07
N GLN A 24 -5.72 -13.26 -4.65
CA GLN A 24 -7.15 -13.18 -4.35
C GLN A 24 -7.61 -11.74 -4.60
N GLU A 25 -8.50 -11.53 -5.58
CA GLU A 25 -9.11 -10.22 -5.82
C GLU A 25 -9.94 -9.87 -4.58
N ILE A 26 -9.49 -8.89 -3.79
CA ILE A 26 -10.29 -8.37 -2.68
C ILE A 26 -11.46 -7.64 -3.32
N THR A 27 -12.66 -8.18 -3.15
CA THR A 27 -13.87 -7.62 -3.75
C THR A 27 -14.45 -6.50 -2.87
N GLU A 28 -15.36 -5.71 -3.43
CA GLU A 28 -16.14 -4.73 -2.66
C GLU A 28 -16.96 -5.42 -1.54
N ASN A 29 -17.41 -6.66 -1.77
CA ASN A 29 -18.12 -7.42 -0.74
C ASN A 29 -17.19 -7.85 0.40
N ASP A 30 -15.96 -8.27 0.09
CA ASP A 30 -14.96 -8.59 1.11
C ASP A 30 -14.65 -7.35 1.95
N LYS A 31 -14.38 -6.22 1.27
CA LYS A 31 -14.17 -4.92 1.92
C LYS A 31 -15.33 -4.57 2.86
N LYS A 32 -16.59 -4.70 2.40
CA LYS A 32 -17.78 -4.40 3.20
C LYS A 32 -17.89 -5.30 4.44
N GLN A 33 -17.63 -6.60 4.31
CA GLN A 33 -17.65 -7.51 5.45
C GLN A 33 -16.58 -7.15 6.48
N GLN A 34 -15.39 -6.74 6.03
CA GLN A 34 -14.33 -6.27 6.93
C GLN A 34 -14.68 -4.92 7.56
N GLU A 35 -15.34 -4.00 6.85
CA GLU A 35 -15.84 -2.75 7.42
C GLU A 35 -16.85 -3.00 8.55
N GLU A 36 -17.74 -4.01 8.45
CA GLU A 36 -18.61 -4.38 9.56
C GLU A 36 -17.82 -4.91 10.77
N ARG A 37 -16.79 -5.74 10.55
CA ARG A 37 -15.90 -6.18 11.63
C ARG A 37 -15.19 -5.02 12.30
N LEU A 38 -14.79 -3.99 11.55
CA LEU A 38 -14.16 -2.78 12.12
C LEU A 38 -15.11 -1.94 12.96
N LYS A 39 -16.44 -2.05 12.75
CA LYS A 39 -17.42 -1.41 13.64
C LYS A 39 -17.53 -2.14 14.98
N GLU A 40 -17.36 -3.46 14.98
CA GLU A 40 -17.37 -4.29 16.20
C GLU A 40 -16.04 -4.21 16.95
N ASP A 41 -14.92 -4.37 16.23
CA ASP A 41 -13.56 -4.24 16.73
C ASP A 41 -12.73 -3.35 15.79
N PRO A 42 -12.62 -2.05 16.10
CA PRO A 42 -11.79 -1.12 15.35
C PRO A 42 -10.31 -1.53 15.30
N LYS A 43 -9.82 -2.33 16.27
CA LYS A 43 -8.43 -2.79 16.37
C LYS A 43 -8.18 -4.13 15.68
N ASP A 44 -9.11 -4.60 14.86
CA ASP A 44 -8.89 -5.80 14.07
C ASP A 44 -7.83 -5.55 12.98
N TYR A 45 -6.63 -6.09 13.21
CA TYR A 45 -5.50 -5.97 12.29
C TYR A 45 -5.85 -6.50 10.89
N ALA A 46 -6.50 -7.66 10.80
CA ALA A 46 -6.77 -8.31 9.54
C ALA A 46 -7.81 -7.51 8.73
N ALA A 47 -8.85 -7.02 9.41
CA ALA A 47 -9.86 -6.19 8.76
C ALA A 47 -9.27 -4.85 8.29
N ASN A 48 -8.45 -4.18 9.11
CA ASN A 48 -7.71 -2.98 8.68
C ASN A 48 -6.82 -3.27 7.47
N PHE A 49 -6.04 -4.36 7.49
CA PHE A 49 -5.18 -4.73 6.38
C PHE A 49 -5.96 -4.99 5.08
N VAL A 50 -7.07 -5.73 5.15
CA VAL A 50 -7.88 -6.08 3.97
C VAL A 50 -8.55 -4.84 3.36
N VAL A 51 -9.12 -3.95 4.17
CA VAL A 51 -9.74 -2.71 3.65
C VAL A 51 -8.68 -1.78 3.06
N GLY A 52 -7.52 -1.66 3.71
CA GLY A 52 -6.38 -0.93 3.14
C GLY A 52 -5.92 -1.51 1.79
N ALA A 53 -5.79 -2.84 1.71
CA ALA A 53 -5.36 -3.54 0.51
C ALA A 53 -6.38 -3.41 -0.64
N TYR A 54 -7.69 -3.42 -0.34
CA TYR A 54 -8.73 -3.13 -1.32
C TYR A 54 -8.51 -1.76 -1.99
N TYR A 55 -8.42 -0.69 -1.19
CA TYR A 55 -8.23 0.66 -1.73
C TYR A 55 -6.87 0.81 -2.43
N TYR A 56 -5.82 0.16 -1.93
CA TYR A 56 -4.52 0.17 -2.60
C TYR A 56 -4.58 -0.49 -3.98
N ASN A 57 -5.26 -1.64 -4.10
CA ASN A 57 -5.45 -2.32 -5.38
C ASN A 57 -6.26 -1.48 -6.36
N MET A 58 -7.29 -0.76 -5.87
CA MET A 58 -8.06 0.19 -6.70
C MET A 58 -7.20 1.34 -7.25
N ALA A 59 -6.08 1.68 -6.61
CA ALA A 59 -5.13 2.66 -7.13
C ALA A 59 -4.24 2.13 -8.27
N LEU A 60 -4.16 0.80 -8.47
CA LEU A 60 -3.32 0.18 -9.50
C LEU A 60 -3.94 0.28 -10.90
N ALA A 61 -5.27 0.16 -11.02
CA ALA A 61 -5.95 0.29 -12.31
C ALA A 61 -5.69 1.64 -13.03
N PRO A 62 -5.88 2.82 -12.40
CA PRO A 62 -5.54 4.09 -13.05
C PRO A 62 -4.03 4.26 -13.31
N GLN A 63 -3.17 3.62 -12.50
CA GLN A 63 -1.73 3.58 -12.76
C GLN A 63 -1.41 2.79 -14.02
N GLU A 64 -2.05 1.64 -14.22
CA GLU A 64 -1.87 0.83 -15.43
C GLU A 64 -2.30 1.60 -16.67
N GLU A 65 -3.44 2.29 -16.62
CA GLU A 65 -3.95 3.10 -17.75
C GLU A 65 -2.99 4.22 -18.14
N THR A 66 -2.48 4.98 -17.16
CA THR A 66 -1.48 6.03 -17.43
C THR A 66 -0.16 5.47 -17.94
N SER A 67 0.26 4.27 -17.49
CA SER A 67 1.50 3.65 -17.95
C SER A 67 1.50 3.26 -19.44
N LYS A 68 0.31 3.06 -20.02
CA LYS A 68 0.11 2.74 -21.44
C LYS A 68 0.09 4.01 -22.32
N MET A 69 -0.02 5.20 -21.74
CA MET A 69 -0.13 6.46 -22.49
C MET A 69 1.22 6.94 -23.00
N LYS A 70 1.26 7.44 -24.24
CA LYS A 70 2.38 8.24 -24.73
C LYS A 70 2.40 9.60 -24.01
N VAL A 71 3.58 10.23 -23.92
CA VAL A 71 3.78 11.52 -23.22
C VAL A 71 2.71 12.57 -23.60
N VAL A 72 2.39 12.72 -24.88
CA VAL A 72 1.39 13.67 -25.36
C VAL A 72 -0.02 13.34 -24.83
N GLY A 73 -0.42 12.06 -24.85
CA GLY A 73 -1.71 11.60 -24.32
C GLY A 73 -1.78 11.73 -22.80
N TYR A 74 -0.68 11.49 -22.09
CA TYR A 74 -0.62 11.70 -20.65
C TYR A 74 -0.82 13.18 -20.28
N MET A 75 -0.23 14.12 -21.03
CA MET A 75 -0.40 15.55 -20.77
C MET A 75 -1.84 16.03 -20.92
N SER A 76 -2.64 15.43 -21.83
CA SER A 76 -4.04 15.77 -22.05
C SER A 76 -5.00 15.01 -21.11
N GLU A 77 -4.79 13.71 -20.92
CA GLU A 77 -5.77 12.80 -20.34
C GLU A 77 -5.30 12.10 -19.05
N GLY A 78 -4.01 12.19 -18.72
CA GLY A 78 -3.42 11.47 -17.58
C GLY A 78 -3.78 12.04 -16.21
N LYS A 79 -4.00 13.36 -16.10
CA LYS A 79 -4.27 14.02 -14.81
C LYS A 79 -5.51 13.48 -14.06
N PRO A 80 -6.65 13.20 -14.71
CA PRO A 80 -7.77 12.50 -14.07
C PRO A 80 -7.39 11.17 -13.43
N TYR A 81 -6.59 10.34 -14.10
CA TYR A 81 -6.16 9.05 -13.55
C TYR A 81 -5.25 9.22 -12.33
N ASP A 82 -4.34 10.20 -12.33
CA ASP A 82 -3.51 10.51 -11.16
C ASP A 82 -4.36 10.95 -9.96
N LYS A 83 -5.42 11.74 -10.19
CA LYS A 83 -6.37 12.12 -9.13
C LYS A 83 -7.12 10.90 -8.59
N THR A 84 -7.59 10.01 -9.46
CA THR A 84 -8.28 8.78 -9.04
C THR A 84 -7.34 7.88 -8.24
N LYS A 85 -6.11 7.67 -8.73
CA LYS A 85 -5.05 6.95 -8.02
C LYS A 85 -4.82 7.56 -6.63
N ALA A 86 -4.57 8.86 -6.55
CA ALA A 86 -4.32 9.56 -5.29
C ALA A 86 -5.50 9.45 -4.32
N SER A 87 -6.74 9.53 -4.80
CA SER A 87 -7.94 9.35 -3.98
C SER A 87 -8.00 7.96 -3.35
N HIS A 88 -7.71 6.91 -4.11
CA HIS A 88 -7.66 5.55 -3.58
C HIS A 88 -6.54 5.35 -2.57
N LEU A 89 -5.33 5.87 -2.83
CA LEU A 89 -4.22 5.81 -1.89
C LEU A 89 -4.51 6.57 -0.59
N GLN A 90 -5.20 7.71 -0.66
CA GLN A 90 -5.65 8.45 0.52
C GLN A 90 -6.66 7.66 1.36
N LYS A 91 -7.55 6.90 0.72
CA LYS A 91 -8.48 6.00 1.43
C LYS A 91 -7.77 4.80 2.05
N ALA A 92 -6.77 4.23 1.39
CA ALA A 92 -5.99 3.11 1.91
C ALA A 92 -5.17 3.48 3.16
N LEU A 93 -4.67 4.72 3.19
CA LEU A 93 -3.72 5.20 4.18
C LEU A 93 -4.15 4.96 5.65
N PRO A 94 -5.32 5.44 6.14
CA PRO A 94 -5.69 5.28 7.55
C PRO A 94 -5.79 3.81 7.98
N TYR A 95 -6.22 2.91 7.10
CA TYR A 95 -6.30 1.49 7.42
C TYR A 95 -4.93 0.83 7.56
N PHE A 96 -3.97 1.18 6.70
CA PHE A 96 -2.60 0.68 6.87
C PHE A 96 -1.87 1.34 8.04
N GLU A 97 -2.13 2.62 8.33
CA GLU A 97 -1.62 3.26 9.54
C GLU A 97 -2.14 2.54 10.79
N ASN A 98 -3.44 2.23 10.85
CA ASN A 98 -4.02 1.44 11.93
C ASN A 98 -3.46 0.03 12.00
N ALA A 99 -3.39 -0.69 10.89
CA ALA A 99 -2.79 -2.03 10.84
C ALA A 99 -1.35 -2.00 11.38
N TYR A 100 -0.57 -0.99 11.01
CA TYR A 100 0.80 -0.79 11.50
C TYR A 100 0.85 -0.40 12.99
N ALA A 101 -0.10 0.42 13.45
CA ALA A 101 -0.22 0.79 14.86
C ALA A 101 -0.51 -0.43 15.74
N ILE A 102 -1.36 -1.35 15.26
CA ILE A 102 -1.74 -2.58 15.95
C ILE A 102 -0.59 -3.59 15.91
N GLN A 103 0.00 -3.80 14.73
CA GLN A 103 1.15 -4.69 14.54
C GLN A 103 2.19 -3.99 13.67
N LYS A 104 3.41 -3.82 14.21
CA LYS A 104 4.55 -3.22 13.52
C LYS A 104 5.12 -4.17 12.44
N ASN A 105 4.29 -4.55 11.49
CA ASN A 105 4.59 -5.49 10.42
C ASN A 105 5.39 -4.80 9.32
N GLU A 106 6.56 -5.35 8.97
CA GLU A 106 7.44 -4.81 7.94
C GLU A 106 6.78 -4.74 6.55
N ASN A 107 5.89 -5.67 6.24
CA ASN A 107 5.14 -5.64 4.98
C ASN A 107 4.20 -4.43 4.93
N VAL A 108 3.55 -4.10 6.04
CA VAL A 108 2.68 -2.91 6.15
C VAL A 108 3.51 -1.63 6.10
N LYS A 109 4.70 -1.63 6.73
CA LYS A 109 5.66 -0.53 6.62
C LYS A 109 6.05 -0.24 5.17
N GLU A 110 6.35 -1.28 4.40
CA GLU A 110 6.72 -1.13 2.99
C GLU A 110 5.55 -0.60 2.14
N ILE A 111 4.32 -1.05 2.40
CA ILE A 111 3.12 -0.50 1.73
C ILE A 111 2.94 0.99 2.10
N LEU A 112 3.05 1.35 3.38
CA LEU A 112 2.96 2.75 3.83
C LEU A 112 4.03 3.63 3.16
N LYS A 113 5.27 3.14 3.06
CA LYS A 113 6.35 3.83 2.34
C LYS A 113 5.95 4.14 0.90
N GLN A 114 5.41 3.16 0.18
CA GLN A 114 4.97 3.33 -1.20
C GLN A 114 3.82 4.33 -1.31
N ILE A 115 2.81 4.23 -0.46
CA ILE A 115 1.67 5.17 -0.42
C ILE A 115 2.16 6.60 -0.17
N TYR A 116 3.02 6.81 0.82
CA TYR A 116 3.53 8.13 1.16
C TYR A 116 4.41 8.75 0.06
N GLN A 117 5.21 7.94 -0.62
CA GLN A 117 5.99 8.40 -1.77
C GLN A 117 5.07 8.79 -2.94
N GLN A 118 4.08 7.96 -3.25
CA GLN A 118 3.19 8.18 -4.39
C GLN A 118 2.19 9.32 -4.19
N THR A 119 1.79 9.59 -2.94
CA THR A 119 0.93 10.73 -2.58
C THR A 119 1.70 12.04 -2.40
N GLY A 120 3.03 12.01 -2.52
CA GLY A 120 3.89 13.18 -2.32
C GLY A 120 4.05 13.61 -0.86
N GLN A 121 3.56 12.83 0.11
CA GLN A 121 3.78 13.06 1.53
C GLN A 121 5.25 12.87 1.95
N LEU A 122 6.01 12.09 1.16
CA LEU A 122 7.46 12.01 1.20
C LEU A 122 7.99 12.56 -0.14
N SER A 123 8.33 13.84 -0.19
CA SER A 123 8.66 14.55 -1.44
C SER A 123 9.97 14.07 -2.08
N MET A 124 9.94 13.11 -3.00
CA MET A 124 11.12 12.52 -3.65
C MET A 124 12.05 13.52 -4.37
N SER A 125 11.54 14.65 -4.90
CA SER A 125 12.34 15.57 -5.73
C SER A 125 13.28 16.50 -4.94
N LYS A 126 13.12 16.55 -3.61
CA LYS A 126 13.87 17.47 -2.73
C LYS A 126 14.74 16.77 -1.70
N VAL A 127 14.60 15.45 -1.53
CA VAL A 127 15.23 14.71 -0.44
C VAL A 127 15.80 13.38 -0.91
N GLY A 128 16.99 13.03 -0.43
CA GLY A 128 17.67 11.77 -0.78
C GLY A 128 17.02 10.55 -0.11
N ALA A 129 17.36 9.35 -0.58
CA ALA A 129 16.79 8.08 -0.09
C ALA A 129 16.93 7.89 1.44
N ALA A 130 18.06 8.29 2.03
CA ALA A 130 18.28 8.22 3.48
C ALA A 130 17.36 9.17 4.27
N GLU A 131 17.08 10.35 3.73
CA GLU A 131 16.18 11.32 4.36
C GLU A 131 14.71 10.88 4.25
N ILE A 132 14.34 10.23 3.15
CA ILE A 132 13.03 9.60 2.99
C ILE A 132 12.82 8.52 4.06
N GLU A 133 13.82 7.67 4.29
CA GLU A 133 13.74 6.62 5.31
C GLU A 133 13.62 7.20 6.73
N SER A 134 14.38 8.26 7.05
CA SER A 134 14.26 8.96 8.32
C SER A 134 12.88 9.59 8.53
N LYS A 135 12.33 10.26 7.52
CA LYS A 135 10.98 10.87 7.58
C LYS A 135 9.87 9.83 7.67
N LEU A 136 10.05 8.70 6.98
CA LEU A 136 9.15 7.56 7.13
C LEU A 136 9.19 7.07 8.57
N GLN A 137 10.37 6.81 9.13
CA GLN A 137 10.49 6.32 10.50
C GLN A 137 9.88 7.29 11.51
N GLU A 138 10.15 8.59 11.39
CA GLU A 138 9.54 9.62 12.24
C GLU A 138 8.01 9.59 12.19
N ARG A 139 7.42 9.36 11.01
CA ARG A 139 5.97 9.19 10.86
C ARG A 139 5.49 7.91 11.52
N LEU A 140 6.16 6.78 11.26
CA LEU A 140 5.82 5.46 11.80
C LEU A 140 5.88 5.43 13.34
N ASP A 141 6.80 6.18 13.93
CA ASP A 141 6.96 6.34 15.38
C ASP A 141 5.81 7.14 15.99
N LYS A 142 5.19 8.05 15.21
CA LYS A 142 4.03 8.86 15.62
C LYS A 142 2.69 8.23 15.26
N ILE A 143 2.68 7.11 14.54
CA ILE A 143 1.44 6.40 14.21
C ILE A 143 0.92 5.71 15.47
N GLU A 144 -0.21 6.20 15.92
CA GLU A 144 -1.05 5.61 16.94
C GLU A 144 -2.37 5.17 16.29
N PHE A 145 -3.01 4.16 16.89
CA PHE A 145 -4.30 3.67 16.41
C PHE A 145 -5.37 4.76 16.46
N LYS A 146 -6.16 4.90 15.39
CA LYS A 146 -7.26 5.86 15.30
C LYS A 146 -8.54 5.16 14.85
N THR A 147 -9.65 5.43 15.52
CA THR A 147 -10.96 5.01 15.01
C THR A 147 -11.25 5.75 13.71
N ILE A 148 -11.72 5.03 12.70
CA ILE A 148 -12.10 5.58 11.40
C ILE A 148 -13.62 5.86 11.47
N GLU A 149 -14.00 7.15 11.34
CA GLU A 149 -15.40 7.62 11.36
C GLU A 149 -16.10 7.42 10.01
#